data_AF-A0A962CJG3-F1
#
_entry.id   AF-A0A962CJG3-F1
#
_cell.length_a   1.000
_cell.length_b   1.000
_cell.length_c   1.000
_cell.angle_alpha   90.00
_cell.angle_beta   90.00
_cell.angle_gamma   90.00
#
_symmetry.space_group_name_H-M   'P 1'
#
loop_
_entity.id
_entity.type
_entity.pdbx_description
1 polymer ?
#
loop_
_entity_poly.entity_id
_entity_poly.type
_entity_poly.pdbx_seq_one_letter_code
_entity_poly.pdbx_strand_id
1 'polypeptide(L)'
;MNDFPRWKHILVALVAVLGVLFAVPSLYQKQPAVQVLANKSGIVDEALKERALQALQQRKIEFQDVEIKDDRLLALFGNTDAQLAAASALRTDLGDNYTVALNLASTVPQWMRMIGANSMPLGLDLQGGVHFLMQVDQK
;
A
#
# COMPACT_ATOMS: atom_id res chain seq x y z
N MET A 1 33.97 37.20 8.77
CA MET A 1 32.99 37.93 7.95
C MET A 1 32.23 36.94 7.10
N ASN A 2 30.91 37.08 6.99
CA ASN A 2 30.09 36.30 6.08
C ASN A 2 29.59 37.28 5.01
N ASP A 3 30.33 37.41 3.90
CA ASP A 3 30.16 38.48 2.89
C ASP A 3 29.02 38.23 1.89
N PHE A 4 28.05 37.39 2.27
CA PHE A 4 26.91 37.11 1.42
C PHE A 4 25.71 38.00 1.78
N PRO A 5 25.03 38.58 0.77
CA PRO A 5 23.77 39.29 0.98
C PRO A 5 22.73 38.41 1.67
N ARG A 6 22.00 38.97 2.66
CA ARG A 6 20.98 38.25 3.46
C ARG A 6 19.94 37.49 2.61
N TRP A 7 19.60 38.01 1.43
CA TRP A 7 18.67 37.36 0.51
C TRP A 7 19.15 36.00 0.01
N LYS A 8 20.47 35.78 -0.14
CA LYS A 8 21.02 34.48 -0.54
C LYS A 8 20.80 33.44 0.54
N HIS A 9 20.96 33.82 1.81
CA HIS A 9 20.66 32.92 2.94
C HIS A 9 19.17 32.59 3.02
N ILE A 10 18.29 33.57 2.78
CA ILE A 10 16.84 33.34 2.71
C ILE A 10 16.49 32.41 1.54
N LEU A 11 17.09 32.62 0.37
CA LEU A 11 16.89 31.77 -0.80
C LEU A 11 17.33 30.32 -0.52
N VAL A 12 18.52 30.14 0.05
CA VAL A 12 19.05 28.81 0.41
C VAL A 12 18.16 28.14 1.45
N ALA A 13 17.71 28.87 2.48
CA ALA A 13 16.80 28.33 3.50
C ALA A 13 15.45 27.91 2.90
N LEU A 14 14.88 28.72 2.00
CA LEU A 14 13.63 28.42 1.31
C LEU A 14 13.76 27.15 0.45
N VAL A 15 14.82 27.04 -0.35
CA VAL A 15 15.09 25.86 -1.18
C VAL A 15 15.31 24.62 -0.31
N ALA A 16 16.03 24.73 0.81
CA ALA A 16 16.25 23.63 1.73
C ALA A 16 14.93 23.15 2.37
N VAL A 17 14.08 24.08 2.83
CA VAL A 17 12.76 23.74 3.41
C VAL A 17 11.87 23.04 2.38
N LEU A 18 11.80 23.56 1.14
CA LEU A 18 11.05 22.91 0.07
C LEU A 18 11.60 21.52 -0.25
N GLY A 19 12.94 21.38 -0.31
CA GLY A 19 13.60 20.09 -0.50
C GLY A 19 13.22 19.07 0.57
N VAL A 20 13.23 19.46 1.84
CA VAL A 20 12.81 18.59 2.95
C VAL A 20 11.33 18.24 2.83
N LEU A 21 10.46 19.22 2.56
CA LEU A 21 9.02 19.01 2.46
C LEU A 21 8.66 18.00 1.36
N PHE A 22 9.35 18.03 0.22
CA PHE A 22 9.16 17.06 -0.87
C PHE A 22 9.94 15.75 -0.68
N ALA A 23 10.93 15.69 0.21
CA ALA A 23 11.64 14.46 0.56
C ALA A 23 10.93 13.62 1.63
N VAL A 24 10.22 14.25 2.57
CA VAL A 24 9.46 13.57 3.65
C VAL A 24 8.46 12.51 3.14
N PRO A 25 7.68 12.72 2.06
CA PRO A 25 6.78 11.69 1.52
C PRO A 25 7.47 10.36 1.22
N SER A 26 8.75 10.39 0.85
CA SER A 26 9.54 9.20 0.53
C SER A 26 9.89 8.36 1.76
N LEU A 27 9.79 8.92 2.97
CA LEU A 27 9.99 8.17 4.22
C LEU A 27 8.81 7.25 4.54
N TYR A 28 7.64 7.52 3.98
CA TYR A 28 6.45 6.69 4.14
C TYR A 28 6.58 5.46 3.24
N GLN A 29 7.05 4.36 3.83
CA GLN A 29 7.13 3.08 3.13
C GLN A 29 5.74 2.52 2.86
N LYS A 30 5.56 1.95 1.68
CA LYS A 30 4.31 1.28 1.31
C LYS A 30 4.17 0.01 2.15
N GLN A 31 2.99 -0.22 2.70
CA GLN A 31 2.70 -1.39 3.52
C GLN A 31 2.04 -2.50 2.69
N PRO A 32 2.36 -3.78 2.97
CA PRO A 32 1.72 -4.90 2.29
C PRO A 32 0.23 -4.94 2.62
N ALA A 33 -0.61 -4.99 1.60
CA ALA A 33 -2.07 -4.96 1.74
C ALA A 33 -2.74 -5.98 0.82
N VAL A 34 -3.81 -6.61 1.29
CA VAL A 34 -4.68 -7.44 0.44
C VAL A 34 -5.92 -6.64 0.09
N GLN A 35 -6.21 -6.54 -1.20
CA GLN A 35 -7.42 -5.92 -1.71
C GLN A 35 -8.42 -6.99 -2.12
N VAL A 36 -9.66 -6.83 -1.66
CA VAL A 36 -10.78 -7.66 -2.09
C VAL A 36 -11.75 -6.77 -2.86
N LEU A 37 -11.98 -7.11 -4.12
CA LEU A 37 -12.94 -6.46 -5.01
C LEU A 37 -14.11 -7.42 -5.24
N ALA A 38 -15.33 -6.89 -5.27
CA ALA A 38 -16.50 -7.68 -5.64
C ALA A 38 -16.59 -7.82 -7.17
N ASN A 39 -16.79 -9.03 -7.68
CA ASN A 39 -16.76 -9.30 -9.12
C ASN A 39 -18.17 -9.23 -9.77
N LYS A 40 -19.22 -9.57 -9.01
CA LYS A 40 -20.62 -9.57 -9.48
C LYS A 40 -21.52 -8.88 -8.47
N SER A 41 -21.89 -7.63 -8.72
CA SER A 41 -22.93 -6.88 -7.97
C SER A 41 -22.85 -7.04 -6.44
N GLY A 42 -21.65 -7.30 -5.92
CA GLY A 42 -21.41 -7.57 -4.52
C GLY A 42 -21.09 -6.25 -3.87
N ILE A 43 -21.86 -5.87 -2.88
CA ILE A 43 -21.60 -4.66 -2.12
C ILE A 43 -20.44 -4.99 -1.19
N VAL A 44 -19.38 -4.18 -1.22
CA VAL A 44 -18.35 -4.26 -0.19
C VAL A 44 -18.92 -3.61 1.07
N ASP A 45 -19.58 -4.43 1.87
CA ASP A 45 -20.32 -4.03 3.07
C ASP A 45 -19.61 -4.53 4.35
N GLU A 46 -20.03 -4.03 5.51
CA GLU A 46 -19.43 -4.40 6.81
C GLU A 46 -19.51 -5.92 7.06
N ALA A 47 -20.53 -6.59 6.52
CA ALA A 47 -20.66 -8.05 6.58
C ALA A 47 -19.53 -8.80 5.85
N LEU A 48 -19.01 -8.25 4.74
CA LEU A 48 -17.84 -8.81 4.05
C LEU A 48 -16.58 -8.61 4.89
N LYS A 49 -16.45 -7.44 5.53
CA LYS A 49 -15.34 -7.14 6.43
C LYS A 49 -15.35 -8.10 7.63
N GLU A 50 -16.49 -8.35 8.26
CA GLU A 50 -16.59 -9.33 9.34
C GLU A 50 -16.20 -10.74 8.89
N ARG A 51 -16.66 -11.19 7.71
CA ARG A 51 -16.26 -12.49 7.15
C ARG A 51 -14.76 -12.57 6.89
N ALA A 52 -14.18 -11.52 6.30
CA ALA A 52 -12.74 -11.44 6.07
C ALA A 52 -11.97 -11.47 7.41
N LEU A 53 -12.42 -10.74 8.42
CA LEU A 53 -11.84 -10.75 9.76
C LEU A 53 -11.91 -12.13 10.41
N GLN A 54 -13.06 -12.81 10.31
CA GLN A 54 -13.21 -14.18 10.82
C GLN A 54 -12.26 -15.15 10.11
N ALA A 55 -12.14 -15.08 8.77
CA ALA A 55 -11.22 -15.91 8.01
C ALA A 55 -9.76 -15.68 8.42
N LEU A 56 -9.37 -14.42 8.65
CA LEU A 56 -8.04 -14.05 9.13
C LEU A 56 -7.78 -14.53 10.57
N GLN A 57 -8.75 -14.37 11.46
CA GLN A 57 -8.66 -14.78 12.87
C GLN A 57 -8.62 -16.30 13.03
N GLN A 58 -9.43 -17.05 12.27
CA GLN A 58 -9.44 -18.52 12.30
C GLN A 58 -8.06 -19.10 11.97
N ARG A 59 -7.33 -18.44 11.07
CA ARG A 59 -5.97 -18.82 10.67
C ARG A 59 -4.88 -18.13 11.48
N LYS A 60 -5.24 -17.37 12.52
CA LYS A 60 -4.34 -16.61 13.40
C LYS A 60 -3.37 -15.70 12.63
N ILE A 61 -3.85 -15.07 11.57
CA ILE A 61 -3.06 -14.15 10.76
C ILE A 61 -3.16 -12.77 11.40
N GLU A 62 -2.03 -12.19 11.80
CA GLU A 62 -1.97 -10.82 12.30
C GLU A 62 -2.22 -9.83 11.16
N PHE A 63 -3.25 -9.01 11.31
CA PHE A 63 -3.56 -7.88 10.44
C PHE A 63 -3.43 -6.59 11.25
N GLN A 64 -2.95 -5.53 10.62
CA GLN A 64 -2.77 -4.22 11.28
C GLN A 64 -4.07 -3.41 11.24
N ASP A 65 -4.70 -3.36 10.07
CA ASP A 65 -5.90 -2.55 9.86
C ASP A 65 -6.74 -3.14 8.71
N VAL A 66 -8.06 -2.94 8.76
CA VAL A 66 -8.99 -3.39 7.73
C VAL A 66 -10.01 -2.29 7.47
N GLU A 67 -9.90 -1.64 6.32
CA GLU A 67 -10.72 -0.50 5.92
C GLU A 67 -11.47 -0.79 4.61
N ILE A 68 -12.72 -0.34 4.51
CA ILE A 68 -13.47 -0.34 3.25
C ILE A 68 -13.29 1.03 2.60
N LYS A 69 -12.80 1.06 1.36
CA LYS A 69 -12.56 2.29 0.63
C LYS A 69 -12.94 2.15 -0.83
N ASP A 70 -13.73 3.08 -1.37
CA ASP A 70 -14.08 3.12 -2.79
C ASP A 70 -14.56 1.75 -3.33
N ASP A 71 -15.49 1.10 -2.61
CA ASP A 71 -16.07 -0.22 -2.93
C ASP A 71 -15.03 -1.35 -3.05
N ARG A 72 -13.95 -1.26 -2.29
CA ARG A 72 -12.98 -2.34 -2.11
C ARG A 72 -12.59 -2.48 -0.64
N LEU A 73 -12.40 -3.71 -0.19
CA LEU A 73 -11.87 -3.97 1.14
C LEU A 73 -10.34 -3.94 1.05
N LEU A 74 -9.69 -3.15 1.90
CA LEU A 74 -8.25 -3.13 2.08
C LEU A 74 -7.91 -3.68 3.46
N ALA A 75 -7.16 -4.78 3.50
CA ALA A 75 -6.55 -5.28 4.73
C ALA A 75 -5.05 -5.00 4.70
N LEU A 76 -4.51 -4.29 5.70
CA LEU A 76 -3.09 -4.01 5.87
C LEU A 76 -2.43 -5.07 6.75
N PHE A 77 -1.23 -5.49 6.37
CA PHE A 77 -0.45 -6.52 7.05
C PHE A 77 0.91 -5.96 7.48
N GLY A 78 1.51 -6.56 8.51
CA GLY A 78 2.83 -6.16 8.99
C GLY A 78 3.98 -6.67 8.13
N ASN A 79 3.77 -7.76 7.38
CA ASN A 79 4.80 -8.41 6.58
C ASN A 79 4.20 -9.03 5.29
N THR A 80 5.08 -9.36 4.34
CA THR A 80 4.70 -9.98 3.06
C THR A 80 4.19 -11.41 3.25
N ASP A 81 4.73 -12.17 4.21
CA ASP A 81 4.30 -13.55 4.46
C ASP A 81 2.86 -13.64 4.97
N ALA A 82 2.47 -12.78 5.91
CA ALA A 82 1.08 -12.67 6.38
C ALA A 82 0.17 -12.17 5.26
N GLN A 83 0.64 -11.26 4.40
CA GLN A 83 -0.12 -10.82 3.24
C GLN A 83 -0.38 -11.97 2.26
N LEU A 84 0.63 -12.81 1.96
CA LEU A 84 0.49 -13.97 1.07
C LEU A 84 -0.41 -15.06 1.68
N ALA A 85 -0.25 -15.33 2.98
CA ALA A 85 -1.10 -16.25 3.72
C ALA A 85 -2.56 -15.76 3.75
N ALA A 86 -2.76 -14.47 4.02
CA ALA A 86 -4.07 -13.82 4.01
C ALA A 86 -4.72 -13.87 2.63
N ALA A 87 -3.98 -13.56 1.57
CA ALA A 87 -4.51 -13.59 0.21
C ALA A 87 -4.92 -15.01 -0.19
N SER A 88 -4.16 -16.03 0.23
CA SER A 88 -4.51 -17.43 -0.02
C SER A 88 -5.76 -17.86 0.77
N ALA A 89 -5.82 -17.50 2.05
CA ALA A 89 -6.96 -17.77 2.92
C ALA A 89 -8.24 -17.13 2.40
N LEU A 90 -8.19 -15.83 2.08
CA LEU A 90 -9.32 -15.07 1.57
C LEU A 90 -9.81 -15.59 0.22
N ARG A 91 -8.91 -16.07 -0.66
CA ARG A 91 -9.32 -16.74 -1.91
C ARG A 91 -10.10 -18.02 -1.66
N THR A 92 -9.68 -18.82 -0.69
CA THR A 92 -10.38 -20.08 -0.35
C THR A 92 -11.75 -19.81 0.28
N ASP A 93 -11.85 -18.83 1.19
CA ASP A 93 -13.09 -18.55 1.93
C ASP A 93 -14.12 -17.76 1.12
N LEU A 94 -13.68 -16.75 0.36
CA LEU A 94 -14.57 -15.86 -0.38
C LEU A 94 -15.02 -16.44 -1.73
N GLY A 95 -14.28 -17.42 -2.25
CA GLY A 95 -14.55 -18.09 -3.52
C GLY A 95 -14.54 -17.15 -4.74
N ASP A 96 -15.12 -17.62 -5.85
CA ASP A 96 -15.05 -16.93 -7.16
C ASP A 96 -15.89 -15.63 -7.25
N ASN A 97 -16.69 -15.34 -6.22
CA ASN A 97 -17.52 -14.13 -6.18
C ASN A 97 -16.70 -12.86 -5.91
N TYR A 98 -15.49 -13.01 -5.37
CA TYR A 98 -14.61 -11.92 -4.99
C TYR A 98 -13.22 -12.10 -5.60
N THR A 99 -12.66 -11.02 -6.14
CA THR A 99 -11.29 -10.99 -6.62
C THR A 99 -10.38 -10.50 -5.51
N VAL A 100 -9.50 -11.39 -5.05
CA VAL A 100 -8.46 -11.08 -4.06
C VAL A 100 -7.16 -10.76 -4.80
N ALA A 101 -6.64 -9.56 -4.59
CA ALA A 101 -5.40 -9.07 -5.19
C ALA A 101 -4.40 -8.64 -4.10
N LEU A 102 -3.12 -8.88 -4.35
CA LEU A 102 -2.03 -8.36 -3.53
C LEU A 102 -1.77 -6.91 -3.97
N ASN A 103 -1.70 -5.97 -3.02
CA ASN A 103 -1.33 -4.59 -3.29
C ASN A 103 -0.41 -4.03 -2.20
N LEU A 104 0.07 -2.82 -2.42
CA LEU A 104 0.85 -2.05 -1.46
C LEU A 104 0.07 -0.77 -1.15
N ALA A 105 -0.42 -0.65 0.09
CA ALA A 105 -1.14 0.54 0.53
C ALA A 105 -0.15 1.68 0.80
N SER A 106 -0.50 2.88 0.35
CA SER A 106 0.26 4.09 0.65
C SER A 106 -0.07 4.56 2.06
N THR A 107 0.96 4.73 2.89
CA THR A 107 0.88 5.29 4.24
C THR A 107 1.00 6.83 4.24
N VAL A 108 1.02 7.45 3.06
CA VAL A 108 1.18 8.91 2.92
C VAL A 108 -0.10 9.62 3.37
N PRO A 109 -0.01 10.57 4.35
CA PRO A 109 -1.16 11.32 4.84
C PRO A 109 -1.90 12.07 3.73
N GLN A 110 -3.21 12.26 3.91
CA GLN A 110 -4.05 12.88 2.89
C GLN A 110 -3.67 14.34 2.59
N TRP A 111 -3.26 15.11 3.60
CA TRP A 111 -2.81 16.49 3.43
C TRP A 111 -1.56 16.60 2.53
N MET A 112 -0.68 15.61 2.60
CA MET A 112 0.54 15.54 1.79
C MET A 112 0.23 15.15 0.35
N ARG A 113 -0.74 14.25 0.14
CA ARG A 113 -1.25 13.92 -1.20
C ARG A 113 -1.97 15.11 -1.87
N MET A 114 -2.69 15.94 -1.10
CA MET A 114 -3.38 17.12 -1.63
C MET A 114 -2.45 18.18 -2.22
N ILE A 115 -1.24 18.32 -1.69
CA ILE A 115 -0.22 19.26 -2.21
C ILE A 115 0.64 18.64 -3.33
N GLY A 116 0.29 17.44 -3.82
CA GLY A 116 1.04 16.73 -4.86
C GLY A 116 2.32 16.06 -4.36
N ALA A 117 2.58 16.07 -3.05
CA ALA A 117 3.74 15.44 -2.44
C ALA A 117 3.50 13.92 -2.29
N ASN A 118 3.55 13.22 -3.42
CA ASN A 118 3.43 11.77 -3.46
C ASN A 118 4.80 11.11 -3.25
N SER A 119 4.80 9.95 -2.60
CA SER A 119 6.00 9.11 -2.54
C SER A 119 6.40 8.68 -3.94
N MET A 120 7.70 8.73 -4.25
CA MET A 120 8.23 8.37 -5.56
C MET A 120 7.93 6.88 -5.84
N PRO A 121 7.48 6.51 -7.05
CA PRO A 121 7.31 5.10 -7.38
C PRO A 121 8.68 4.41 -7.33
N LEU A 122 8.86 3.56 -6.33
CA LEU A 122 9.96 2.61 -6.30
C LEU A 122 9.79 1.72 -7.53
N GLY A 123 10.80 1.69 -8.41
CA GLY A 123 10.79 0.81 -9.57
C GLY A 123 10.65 -0.65 -9.15
N LEU A 124 10.30 -1.52 -10.10
CA LEU A 124 10.05 -2.96 -9.85
C LEU A 124 11.18 -3.65 -9.06
N ASP A 125 12.43 -3.25 -9.31
CA ASP A 125 13.64 -3.77 -8.64
C ASP A 125 13.64 -3.46 -7.14
N LEU A 126 13.30 -2.22 -6.77
CA LEU A 126 13.21 -1.79 -5.37
C LEU A 126 11.89 -2.23 -4.69
N GLN A 127 10.91 -2.68 -5.47
CA GLN A 127 9.67 -3.28 -4.98
C GLN A 127 9.79 -4.79 -4.73
N GLY A 128 10.99 -5.37 -4.91
CA GLY A 128 11.25 -6.78 -4.60
C GLY A 128 10.77 -7.76 -5.67
N GLY A 129 10.52 -7.29 -6.90
CA GLY A 129 10.35 -8.13 -8.09
C GLY A 129 9.07 -8.97 -8.12
N VAL A 130 8.31 -8.86 -9.22
CA VAL A 130 7.32 -9.88 -9.56
C VAL A 130 8.06 -11.20 -9.78
N HIS A 131 7.67 -12.28 -9.08
CA HIS A 131 8.15 -13.62 -9.39
C HIS A 131 7.67 -13.99 -10.80
N PHE A 132 8.47 -13.68 -11.82
CA PHE A 132 8.26 -14.16 -13.17
C PHE A 132 8.67 -15.63 -13.21
N LEU A 133 7.70 -16.52 -12.97
CA LEU A 133 7.85 -17.93 -13.36
C LEU A 133 7.76 -17.99 -14.89
N MET A 134 8.90 -17.87 -15.57
CA MET A 134 8.98 -18.26 -16.98
C MET A 134 8.97 -19.78 -17.06
N GLN A 135 7.81 -20.38 -17.33
CA GLN A 135 7.75 -21.76 -17.79
C GLN A 135 8.36 -21.81 -19.20
N VAL A 136 9.60 -22.28 -19.28
CA VAL A 136 10.22 -22.64 -20.55
C VAL A 136 9.71 -24.03 -20.90
N ASP A 137 8.73 -24.09 -21.79
CA ASP A 137 8.33 -25.34 -22.44
C ASP A 137 9.49 -25.79 -23.34
N GLN A 138 10.21 -26.84 -22.93
CA GLN A 138 11.19 -27.50 -23.78
C GLN A 138 10.45 -28.62 -24.53
N LYS A 139 10.30 -28.42 -25.84
CA LYS A 139 9.95 -29.50 -26.78
C LYS A 139 11.03 -30.56 -26.84
#